data_AF-A0A2A2ZDG4-F1
#
_entry.id   AF-A0A2A2ZDG4-F1
#
_cell.length_a   1.000
_cell.length_b   1.000
_cell.length_c   1.000
_cell.angle_alpha   90.00
_cell.angle_beta   90.00
_cell.angle_gamma   90.00
#
_symmetry.space_group_name_H-M   'P 1'
#
loop_
_entity.id
_entity.type
_entity.pdbx_description
1 polymer ?
#
loop_
_entity_poly.entity_id
_entity_poly.type
_entity_poly.pdbx_seq_one_letter_code
_entity_poly.pdbx_strand_id
1 'polypeptide(L)'
;MSLVAGRGPLSSDPAGRFSPPIPAEVVYVEPHPRRVQAVKDGRSVIDTERALMVHRRGRPLSYVFPADEVAGLPGEPEPEAPGFVHVPWDAVDTWWEEGRKLVHYPPNPYHRVDCRGTRRRLRVRVGGTTLVDTDHTTIVFETALPPRLYVDPAHVRTDLLRRSETTSYCNYKGFATYWSLVDGDRVVDDVGWCYPDPPPESLPIKGFLSFDETRVELLAELPVSARS
;
A
#
# COMPACT_ATOMS: atom_id res chain seq x y z
N MET A 1 -0.38 -12.20 -1.65
CA MET A 1 0.98 -11.63 -1.62
C MET A 1 1.03 -10.60 -0.53
N SER A 2 2.00 -10.66 0.39
CA SER A 2 2.14 -9.63 1.43
C SER A 2 2.42 -8.28 0.76
N LEU A 3 1.49 -7.34 0.90
CA LEU A 3 1.55 -5.98 0.35
C LEU A 3 2.68 -5.12 0.95
N VAL A 4 3.41 -5.65 1.93
CA VAL A 4 4.23 -4.80 2.78
C VAL A 4 5.58 -4.43 2.17
N ALA A 5 6.15 -5.30 1.32
CA ALA A 5 7.46 -5.06 0.70
C ALA A 5 7.52 -5.33 -0.81
N GLY A 6 6.48 -5.94 -1.41
CA GLY A 6 6.47 -6.29 -2.85
C GLY A 6 7.77 -6.98 -3.29
N ARG A 7 8.39 -6.46 -4.35
CA ARG A 7 9.72 -6.82 -4.86
C ARG A 7 10.85 -5.88 -4.43
N GLY A 8 10.73 -5.27 -3.24
CA GLY A 8 11.74 -4.35 -2.71
C GLY A 8 13.04 -5.07 -2.32
N PRO A 9 14.13 -4.34 -2.06
CA PRO A 9 15.45 -4.94 -1.80
C PRO A 9 15.47 -5.93 -0.63
N LEU A 10 14.68 -5.67 0.41
CA LEU A 10 14.56 -6.56 1.59
C LEU A 10 13.33 -7.47 1.53
N SER A 11 12.72 -7.68 0.35
CA SER A 11 11.62 -8.64 0.25
C SER A 11 12.13 -10.09 0.15
N SER A 12 11.21 -11.05 0.22
CA SER A 12 11.53 -12.45 -0.04
C SER A 12 11.79 -12.75 -1.53
N ASP A 13 11.33 -11.88 -2.44
CA ASP A 13 11.46 -11.96 -3.90
C ASP A 13 11.86 -10.59 -4.48
N PRO A 14 13.11 -10.13 -4.27
CA PRO A 14 13.54 -8.79 -4.69
C PRO A 14 13.64 -8.69 -6.23
N ALA A 15 13.33 -7.51 -6.78
CA ALA A 15 13.43 -7.26 -8.23
C ALA A 15 14.87 -7.20 -8.75
N GLY A 16 15.85 -7.06 -7.86
CA GLY A 16 17.28 -6.99 -8.18
C GLY A 16 18.11 -7.94 -7.32
N ARG A 17 19.43 -7.86 -7.47
CA ARG A 17 20.40 -8.65 -6.71
C ARG A 17 21.39 -7.75 -6.00
N PHE A 18 21.78 -8.11 -4.78
CA PHE A 18 22.87 -7.46 -4.09
C PHE A 18 24.22 -7.92 -4.66
N SER A 19 25.15 -7.00 -4.81
CA SER A 19 26.54 -7.29 -5.21
C SER A 19 27.49 -6.40 -4.39
N PRO A 20 28.24 -6.96 -3.42
CA PRO A 20 28.22 -8.37 -3.02
C PRO A 20 26.89 -8.79 -2.38
N PRO A 21 26.58 -10.11 -2.29
CA PRO A 21 25.43 -10.59 -1.55
C PRO A 21 25.45 -10.11 -0.08
N ILE A 22 24.27 -9.87 0.49
CA ILE A 22 24.11 -9.54 1.92
C ILE A 22 23.62 -10.77 2.71
N PRO A 23 23.92 -10.86 4.02
CA PRO A 23 23.41 -11.94 4.87
C PRO A 23 21.88 -12.04 4.87
N ALA A 24 21.34 -13.25 5.10
CA ALA A 24 19.90 -13.48 5.02
C ALA A 24 19.13 -12.80 6.17
N GLU A 25 19.78 -12.69 7.32
CA GLU A 25 19.35 -12.13 8.59
C GLU A 25 19.64 -10.63 8.72
N VAL A 26 19.99 -9.95 7.63
CA VAL A 26 20.27 -8.52 7.64
C VAL A 26 19.10 -7.72 8.25
N VAL A 27 19.44 -6.82 9.16
CA VAL A 27 18.54 -5.84 9.75
C VAL A 27 19.09 -4.46 9.44
N TYR A 28 18.23 -3.56 8.96
CA TYR A 28 18.57 -2.16 8.80
C TYR A 28 17.75 -1.34 9.78
N VAL A 29 18.43 -0.66 10.71
CA VAL A 29 17.83 0.22 11.70
C VAL A 29 18.21 1.64 11.37
N GLU A 30 17.24 2.53 11.28
CA GLU A 30 17.46 3.95 11.02
C GLU A 30 16.69 4.83 12.01
N PRO A 31 17.20 6.03 12.34
CA PRO A 31 16.41 7.03 13.03
C PRO A 31 15.15 7.38 12.24
N HIS A 32 14.03 7.51 12.96
CA HIS A 32 12.78 7.97 12.39
C HIS A 32 12.38 9.28 13.08
N PRO A 33 12.92 10.43 12.62
CA PRO A 33 12.80 11.71 13.34
C PRO A 33 11.40 12.33 13.27
N ARG A 34 10.41 11.59 12.75
CA ARG A 34 9.02 12.02 12.73
C ARG A 34 8.41 11.79 14.11
N ARG A 35 7.55 12.71 14.53
CA ARG A 35 6.80 12.57 15.77
C ARG A 35 5.81 11.41 15.64
N VAL A 36 6.03 10.37 16.43
CA VAL A 36 5.15 9.20 16.54
C VAL A 36 4.40 9.27 17.87
N GLN A 37 3.09 9.09 17.81
CA GLN A 37 2.23 9.11 18.99
C GLN A 37 1.36 7.86 19.04
N ALA A 38 1.07 7.39 20.24
CA ALA A 38 0.16 6.28 20.49
C ALA A 38 -0.87 6.68 21.56
N VAL A 39 -2.13 6.33 21.32
CA VAL A 39 -3.24 6.60 22.23
C VAL A 39 -3.85 5.28 22.70
N LYS A 40 -4.07 5.18 24.01
CA LYS A 40 -4.76 4.07 24.67
C LYS A 40 -5.73 4.59 25.72
N ASP A 41 -6.96 4.12 25.71
CA ASP A 41 -8.05 4.56 26.60
C ASP A 41 -8.23 6.09 26.58
N GLY A 42 -8.06 6.70 25.40
CA GLY A 42 -8.15 8.15 25.21
C GLY A 42 -6.96 8.95 25.76
N ARG A 43 -5.89 8.31 26.24
CA ARG A 43 -4.68 8.96 26.77
C ARG A 43 -3.49 8.73 25.86
N SER A 44 -2.66 9.75 25.69
CA SER A 44 -1.36 9.60 25.03
C SER A 44 -0.46 8.72 25.91
N VAL A 45 0.01 7.60 25.36
CA VAL A 45 0.90 6.64 26.04
C VAL A 45 2.30 6.57 25.40
N ILE A 46 2.44 7.09 24.17
CA ILE A 46 3.72 7.33 23.50
C ILE A 46 3.60 8.68 22.80
N ASP A 47 4.62 9.52 22.93
CA ASP A 47 4.76 10.77 22.19
C ASP A 47 6.25 11.10 22.07
N THR A 48 6.84 10.81 20.90
CA THR A 48 8.29 10.87 20.74
C THR A 48 8.73 11.16 19.31
N GLU A 49 9.87 11.81 19.17
CA GLU A 49 10.63 11.98 17.92
C GLU A 49 11.89 11.10 17.90
N ARG A 50 12.07 10.26 18.92
CA ARG A 50 13.23 9.38 19.09
C ARG A 50 12.98 7.96 18.59
N ALA A 51 11.88 7.69 17.91
CA ALA A 51 11.61 6.36 17.37
C ALA A 51 12.71 5.95 16.37
N LEU A 52 12.99 4.65 16.30
CA LEU A 52 13.77 4.07 15.20
C LEU A 52 12.83 3.23 14.32
N MET A 53 13.13 3.18 13.03
CA MET A 53 12.49 2.29 12.09
C MET A 53 13.37 1.05 11.89
N VAL A 54 12.78 -0.12 12.02
CA VAL A 54 13.48 -1.40 11.79
C VAL A 54 12.97 -2.07 10.53
N HIS A 55 13.91 -2.37 9.64
CA HIS A 55 13.68 -3.08 8.39
C HIS A 55 14.25 -4.49 8.49
N ARG A 56 13.38 -5.49 8.32
CA ARG A 56 13.76 -6.91 8.34
C ARG A 56 13.31 -7.59 7.06
N ARG A 57 14.13 -8.52 6.58
CA ARG A 57 13.82 -9.23 5.34
C ARG A 57 12.49 -9.98 5.43
N GLY A 58 11.60 -9.72 4.47
CA GLY A 58 10.29 -10.38 4.37
C GLY A 58 9.31 -10.05 5.50
N ARG A 59 9.62 -9.05 6.34
CA ARG A 59 8.76 -8.61 7.45
C ARG A 59 8.20 -7.21 7.17
N PRO A 60 7.04 -6.86 7.77
CA PRO A 60 6.61 -5.48 7.86
C PRO A 60 7.64 -4.59 8.55
N LEU A 61 7.61 -3.31 8.20
CA LEU A 61 8.32 -2.31 8.99
C LEU A 61 7.73 -2.22 10.39
N SER A 62 8.57 -1.83 11.34
CA SER A 62 8.20 -1.69 12.75
C SER A 62 8.92 -0.48 13.35
N TYR A 63 8.22 0.27 14.19
CA TYR A 63 8.87 1.22 15.08
C TYR A 63 9.43 0.50 16.29
N VAL A 64 10.56 1.00 16.80
CA VAL A 64 11.02 0.73 18.15
C VAL A 64 11.20 2.05 18.88
N PHE A 65 10.92 2.03 20.17
CA PHE A 65 10.87 3.22 21.01
C PHE A 65 11.86 3.09 22.16
N PRO A 66 12.39 4.21 22.68
CA PRO A 66 13.17 4.17 23.90
C PRO A 66 12.37 3.52 25.04
N ALA A 67 12.99 2.57 25.75
CA ALA A 67 12.33 1.81 26.80
C ALA A 67 11.79 2.68 27.94
N ASP A 68 12.41 3.83 28.18
CA ASP A 68 12.02 4.83 29.17
C ASP A 68 10.78 5.66 28.76
N GLU A 69 10.39 5.64 27.48
CA GLU A 69 9.27 6.42 26.92
C GLU A 69 7.99 5.61 26.68
N VAL A 70 8.00 4.29 26.95
CA VAL A 70 6.85 3.40 26.71
C VAL A 70 6.36 2.70 27.97
N ALA A 71 6.56 3.32 29.14
CA ALA A 71 6.21 2.76 30.43
C ALA A 71 4.73 2.35 30.51
N GLY A 72 4.47 1.11 30.95
CA GLY A 72 3.11 0.56 31.09
C GLY A 72 2.54 -0.10 29.83
N LEU A 73 3.30 -0.17 28.74
CA LEU A 73 2.98 -0.97 27.56
C LEU A 73 3.82 -2.26 27.53
N PRO A 74 3.32 -3.36 26.94
CA PRO A 74 4.15 -4.50 26.63
C PRO A 74 5.26 -4.08 25.67
N GLY A 75 6.50 -4.53 25.95
CA GLY A 75 7.68 -4.17 25.18
C GLY A 75 8.61 -5.37 25.01
N GLU A 76 9.02 -5.66 23.78
CA GLU A 76 10.06 -6.65 23.48
C GLU A 76 11.36 -5.93 23.12
N PRO A 77 12.50 -6.18 23.80
CA PRO A 77 13.77 -5.55 23.45
C PRO A 77 14.16 -5.75 21.98
N GLU A 78 14.67 -4.71 21.33
CA GLU A 78 15.23 -4.76 19.99
C GLU A 78 16.74 -5.09 20.08
N PRO A 79 17.19 -6.30 19.72
CA PRO A 79 18.60 -6.69 19.86
C PRO A 79 19.54 -5.78 19.06
N GLU A 80 19.07 -5.22 17.95
CA GLU A 80 19.87 -4.41 17.04
C GLU A 80 19.90 -2.93 17.44
N ALA A 81 19.15 -2.55 18.48
CA ALA A 81 19.10 -1.21 19.05
C ALA A 81 18.95 -1.28 20.58
N PRO A 82 20.05 -1.51 21.32
CA PRO A 82 20.02 -1.58 22.79
C PRO A 82 19.37 -0.35 23.42
N GLY A 83 18.46 -0.57 24.37
CA GLY A 83 17.68 0.48 25.02
C GLY A 83 16.36 0.81 24.32
N PHE A 84 16.08 0.19 23.16
CA PHE A 84 14.82 0.30 22.45
C PHE A 84 13.98 -0.97 22.57
N VAL A 85 12.66 -0.82 22.47
CA VAL A 85 11.69 -1.92 22.53
C VAL A 85 10.64 -1.79 21.42
N HIS A 86 10.18 -2.94 20.94
CA HIS A 86 8.97 -3.08 20.11
C HIS A 86 7.76 -3.03 21.01
N VAL A 87 6.82 -2.15 20.67
CA VAL A 87 5.47 -2.19 21.25
C VAL A 87 4.56 -2.89 20.24
N PRO A 88 3.86 -3.98 20.62
CA PRO A 88 2.88 -4.63 19.74
C PRO A 88 1.86 -3.63 19.19
N TRP A 89 1.56 -3.71 17.90
CA TRP A 89 0.70 -2.73 17.22
C TRP A 89 -0.69 -2.62 17.84
N ASP A 90 -1.22 -3.73 18.36
CA ASP A 90 -2.52 -3.88 19.02
C ASP A 90 -2.48 -3.57 20.54
N ALA A 91 -1.33 -3.18 21.09
CA ALA A 91 -1.22 -2.80 22.50
C ALA A 91 -1.90 -1.45 22.82
N VAL A 92 -2.25 -0.68 21.79
CA VAL A 92 -2.83 0.67 21.85
C VAL A 92 -3.97 0.80 20.84
N ASP A 93 -4.84 1.80 21.03
CA ASP A 93 -6.06 1.98 20.23
C ASP A 93 -5.80 2.68 18.90
N THR A 94 -4.84 3.61 18.87
CA THR A 94 -4.54 4.40 17.67
C THR A 94 -3.09 4.87 17.65
N TRP A 95 -2.47 4.75 16.48
CA TRP A 95 -1.16 5.28 16.16
C TRP A 95 -1.27 6.52 15.27
N TRP A 96 -0.38 7.48 15.50
CA TRP A 96 -0.24 8.68 14.70
C TRP A 96 1.23 8.91 14.33
N GLU A 97 1.47 9.42 13.13
CA GLU A 97 2.76 9.94 12.68
C GLU A 97 2.50 11.32 12.07
N GLU A 98 3.11 12.37 12.61
CA GLU A 98 2.94 13.75 12.11
C GLU A 98 1.47 14.15 11.93
N GLY A 99 0.61 13.74 12.87
CA GLY A 99 -0.84 14.01 12.82
C GLY A 99 -1.63 13.12 11.85
N ARG A 100 -0.98 12.20 11.13
CA ARG A 100 -1.65 11.20 10.28
C ARG A 100 -1.95 9.93 11.08
N LYS A 101 -3.22 9.53 11.12
CA LYS A 101 -3.62 8.24 11.69
C LYS A 101 -3.05 7.07 10.88
N LEU A 102 -2.41 6.12 11.55
CA LEU A 102 -1.90 4.87 10.99
C LEU A 102 -2.87 3.72 11.24
N VAL A 103 -2.84 2.67 10.42
CA VAL A 103 -3.83 1.57 10.47
C VAL A 103 -3.23 0.22 10.82
N HIS A 104 -2.22 -0.27 10.08
CA HIS A 104 -1.71 -1.64 10.25
C HIS A 104 -0.24 -1.75 10.61
N TYR A 105 0.59 -0.85 10.09
CA TYR A 105 2.04 -0.83 10.30
C TYR A 105 2.59 0.52 9.83
N PRO A 106 3.82 0.90 10.24
CA PRO A 106 4.49 2.12 9.80
C PRO A 106 4.58 2.24 8.27
N PRO A 107 4.30 3.42 7.69
CA PRO A 107 4.58 3.66 6.28
C PRO A 107 6.08 3.67 6.02
N ASN A 108 6.51 3.10 4.90
CA ASN A 108 7.92 3.10 4.50
C ASN A 108 8.32 4.49 3.99
N PRO A 109 9.34 5.16 4.57
CA PRO A 109 9.77 6.48 4.16
C PRO A 109 10.33 6.53 2.72
N TYR A 110 10.73 5.38 2.17
CA TYR A 110 11.23 5.25 0.80
C TYR A 110 10.15 4.83 -0.21
N HIS A 111 8.91 4.60 0.25
CA HIS A 111 7.83 4.24 -0.65
C HIS A 111 7.35 5.44 -1.44
N ARG A 112 7.17 5.25 -2.75
CA ARG A 112 6.69 6.26 -3.66
C ARG A 112 5.55 5.71 -4.49
N VAL A 113 4.57 6.57 -4.71
CA VAL A 113 3.53 6.38 -5.72
C VAL A 113 3.77 7.46 -6.76
N ASP A 114 4.04 7.06 -8.00
CA ASP A 114 4.21 7.97 -9.11
C ASP A 114 3.08 7.75 -10.12
N CYS A 115 2.20 8.74 -10.24
CA CYS A 115 1.06 8.73 -11.14
C CYS A 115 1.37 9.59 -12.38
N ARG A 116 1.37 8.98 -13.56
CA ARG A 116 1.66 9.67 -14.83
C ARG A 116 0.53 9.46 -15.83
N GLY A 117 -0.03 10.56 -16.33
CA GLY A 117 -0.88 10.51 -17.52
C GLY A 117 -0.12 9.90 -18.70
N THR A 118 -0.78 9.04 -19.46
CA THR A 118 -0.16 8.29 -20.56
C THR A 118 -1.16 7.97 -21.66
N ARG A 119 -0.67 7.35 -22.73
CA ARG A 119 -1.41 6.91 -23.93
C ARG A 119 -1.39 5.38 -24.10
N ARG A 120 -1.14 4.66 -23.01
CA ARG A 120 -1.12 3.20 -22.98
C ARG A 120 -2.56 2.68 -22.98
N ARG A 121 -2.88 1.78 -23.91
CA ARG A 121 -4.22 1.22 -24.03
C ARG A 121 -4.57 0.38 -22.80
N LEU A 122 -5.79 0.60 -22.31
CA LEU A 122 -6.49 -0.28 -21.38
C LEU A 122 -7.79 -0.75 -22.04
N ARG A 123 -7.95 -2.07 -22.12
CA ARG A 123 -9.19 -2.72 -22.54
C ARG A 123 -9.61 -3.73 -21.48
N VAL A 124 -10.85 -3.62 -21.03
CA VAL A 124 -11.44 -4.48 -20.00
C VAL A 124 -12.77 -5.02 -20.51
N ARG A 125 -12.90 -6.35 -20.51
CA ARG A 125 -14.14 -7.04 -20.90
C ARG A 125 -14.53 -8.07 -19.84
N VAL A 126 -15.83 -8.33 -19.75
CA VAL A 126 -16.37 -9.37 -18.87
C VAL A 126 -17.43 -10.15 -19.64
N GLY A 127 -17.16 -11.42 -19.95
CA GLY A 127 -18.11 -12.29 -20.64
C GLY A 127 -18.61 -11.72 -21.97
N GLY A 128 -17.73 -11.07 -22.73
CA GLY A 128 -18.04 -10.41 -24.01
C GLY A 128 -18.41 -8.92 -23.91
N THR A 129 -18.87 -8.43 -22.77
CA THR A 129 -19.26 -7.02 -22.55
C THR A 129 -18.02 -6.16 -22.30
N THR A 130 -17.84 -5.09 -23.08
CA THR A 130 -16.72 -4.15 -22.91
C THR A 130 -17.06 -3.09 -21.86
N LEU A 131 -16.28 -3.07 -20.77
CA LEU A 131 -16.39 -2.06 -19.71
C LEU A 131 -15.54 -0.82 -20.00
N VAL A 132 -14.36 -1.02 -20.56
CA VAL A 132 -13.37 0.03 -20.85
C VAL A 132 -12.66 -0.32 -22.15
N ASP A 133 -12.47 0.67 -23.02
CA ASP A 133 -11.55 0.57 -24.16
C ASP A 133 -11.03 1.97 -24.54
N THR A 134 -9.93 2.38 -23.90
CA THR A 134 -9.37 3.74 -24.05
C THR A 134 -7.83 3.71 -24.00
N ASP A 135 -7.20 4.74 -24.55
CA ASP A 135 -5.77 5.03 -24.32
C ASP A 135 -5.53 6.19 -23.36
N HIS A 136 -6.58 6.92 -22.95
CA HIS A 136 -6.49 7.98 -21.97
C HIS A 136 -6.42 7.37 -20.56
N THR A 137 -5.21 7.03 -20.12
CA THR A 137 -4.97 6.35 -18.85
C THR A 137 -3.95 7.09 -18.00
N THR A 138 -3.94 6.78 -16.71
CA THR A 138 -2.87 7.14 -15.78
C THR A 138 -2.15 5.86 -15.38
N ILE A 139 -0.86 5.75 -15.70
CA ILE A 139 -0.03 4.66 -15.20
C ILE A 139 0.48 5.01 -13.81
N VAL A 140 0.35 4.06 -12.89
CA VAL A 140 0.84 4.16 -11.53
C VAL A 140 2.04 3.25 -11.37
N PHE A 141 3.18 3.85 -11.03
CA PHE A 141 4.37 3.15 -10.57
C PHE A 141 4.41 3.25 -9.05
N GLU A 142 4.29 2.12 -8.39
CA GLU A 142 4.36 2.04 -6.94
C GLU A 142 5.61 1.26 -6.55
N THR A 143 6.37 1.77 -5.58
CA THR A 143 7.61 1.14 -5.13
C THR A 143 7.40 -0.34 -4.91
N ALA A 144 8.25 -1.15 -5.57
CA ALA A 144 8.27 -2.59 -5.45
C ALA A 144 7.02 -3.34 -5.97
N LEU A 145 6.09 -2.70 -6.68
CA LEU A 145 4.92 -3.35 -7.28
C LEU A 145 4.90 -3.25 -8.81
N PRO A 146 4.26 -4.20 -9.52
CA PRO A 146 4.02 -4.08 -10.95
C PRO A 146 3.20 -2.81 -11.26
N PRO A 147 3.49 -2.08 -12.35
CA PRO A 147 2.71 -0.92 -12.73
C PRO A 147 1.25 -1.28 -13.00
N ARG A 148 0.33 -0.37 -12.69
CA ARG A 148 -1.11 -0.53 -12.95
C ARG A 148 -1.62 0.65 -13.76
N LEU A 149 -2.53 0.40 -14.70
CA LEU A 149 -3.28 1.47 -15.36
C LEU A 149 -4.54 1.79 -14.55
N TYR A 150 -4.74 3.08 -14.32
CA TYR A 150 -5.95 3.67 -13.79
C TYR A 150 -6.62 4.48 -14.89
N VAL A 151 -7.95 4.53 -14.87
CA VAL A 151 -8.75 5.21 -15.89
C VAL A 151 -9.81 6.09 -15.23
N ASP A 152 -10.01 7.27 -15.81
CA ASP A 152 -11.08 8.17 -15.41
C ASP A 152 -12.45 7.48 -15.60
N PRO A 153 -13.38 7.57 -14.63
CA PRO A 153 -14.73 7.01 -14.77
C PRO A 153 -15.46 7.39 -16.06
N ALA A 154 -15.16 8.56 -16.66
CA ALA A 154 -15.74 8.99 -17.93
C ALA A 154 -15.42 8.07 -19.12
N HIS A 155 -14.39 7.23 -19.01
CA HIS A 155 -14.04 6.21 -20.02
C HIS A 155 -14.50 4.80 -19.63
N VAL A 156 -15.28 4.67 -18.56
CA VAL A 156 -15.79 3.39 -18.06
C VAL A 156 -17.31 3.36 -18.24
N ARG A 157 -17.85 2.20 -18.63
CA ARG A 157 -19.29 1.92 -18.60
C ARG A 157 -19.78 1.77 -17.16
N THR A 158 -19.77 2.86 -16.40
CA THR A 158 -20.17 2.88 -14.99
C THR A 158 -21.65 2.60 -14.78
N ASP A 159 -22.47 2.72 -15.84
CA ASP A 159 -23.87 2.28 -15.86
C ASP A 159 -24.04 0.78 -15.61
N LEU A 160 -22.98 -0.01 -15.86
CA LEU A 160 -22.93 -1.45 -15.60
C LEU A 160 -22.24 -1.79 -14.28
N LEU A 161 -21.85 -0.80 -13.48
CA LEU A 161 -21.12 -1.01 -12.23
C LEU A 161 -21.97 -0.67 -11.01
N ARG A 162 -21.93 -1.56 -10.01
CA ARG A 162 -22.51 -1.34 -8.70
C ARG A 162 -21.42 -1.40 -7.64
N ARG A 163 -21.39 -0.41 -6.75
CA ARG A 163 -20.49 -0.43 -5.59
C ARG A 163 -20.76 -1.66 -4.71
N SER A 164 -19.69 -2.33 -4.33
CA SER A 164 -19.67 -3.46 -3.40
C SER A 164 -19.49 -2.99 -1.95
N GLU A 165 -19.80 -3.86 -1.00
CA GLU A 165 -19.48 -3.66 0.43
C GLU A 165 -17.98 -3.88 0.71
N THR A 166 -17.26 -4.53 -0.21
CA THR A 166 -15.83 -4.80 -0.08
C THR A 166 -15.04 -3.48 -0.02
N THR A 167 -14.15 -3.39 0.97
CA THR A 167 -13.15 -2.32 1.09
C THR A 167 -11.81 -2.92 1.49
N SER A 168 -10.72 -2.23 1.13
CA SER A 168 -9.38 -2.59 1.57
C SER A 168 -8.57 -1.34 1.87
N TYR A 169 -7.52 -1.46 2.68
CA TYR A 169 -6.68 -0.33 3.06
C TYR A 169 -5.26 -0.48 2.51
N CYS A 170 -4.73 0.63 1.99
CA CYS A 170 -3.34 0.76 1.59
C CYS A 170 -2.70 1.97 2.30
N ASN A 171 -1.54 1.77 2.93
CA ASN A 171 -0.76 2.84 3.59
C ASN A 171 -0.41 4.02 2.66
N TYR A 172 -0.47 3.86 1.33
CA TYR A 172 -0.02 4.88 0.39
C TYR A 172 -1.14 5.43 -0.51
N LYS A 173 -2.30 4.76 -0.53
CA LYS A 173 -3.45 5.14 -1.38
C LYS A 173 -4.75 5.31 -0.60
N GLY A 174 -4.78 4.97 0.69
CA GLY A 174 -5.95 5.07 1.54
C GLY A 174 -6.89 3.88 1.40
N PHE A 175 -8.18 4.10 1.66
CA PHE A 175 -9.22 3.08 1.54
C PHE A 175 -9.68 2.93 0.09
N ALA A 176 -9.59 1.71 -0.44
CA ALA A 176 -10.17 1.34 -1.72
C ALA A 176 -11.64 0.95 -1.55
N THR A 177 -12.44 1.27 -2.55
CA THR A 177 -13.83 0.80 -2.70
C THR A 177 -13.94 -0.02 -3.97
N TYR A 178 -14.62 -1.16 -3.88
CA TYR A 178 -14.74 -2.11 -5.00
C TYR A 178 -16.07 -1.97 -5.73
N TRP A 179 -16.07 -2.40 -6.99
CA TRP A 179 -17.20 -2.28 -7.92
C TRP A 179 -17.41 -3.63 -8.61
N SER A 180 -18.64 -4.12 -8.56
CA SER A 180 -19.10 -5.33 -9.24
C SER A 180 -19.76 -4.96 -10.58
N LEU A 181 -19.58 -5.80 -11.60
CA LEU A 181 -20.37 -5.73 -12.82
C LEU A 181 -21.78 -6.25 -12.55
N VAL A 182 -22.78 -5.54 -13.07
CA VAL A 182 -24.16 -6.01 -13.19
C VAL A 182 -24.63 -5.75 -14.62
N ASP A 183 -24.82 -6.82 -15.40
CA ASP A 183 -25.25 -6.78 -16.81
C ASP A 183 -26.38 -7.80 -17.04
N GLY A 184 -27.63 -7.33 -16.96
CA GLY A 184 -28.81 -8.20 -16.89
C GLY A 184 -28.76 -9.11 -15.66
N ASP A 185 -28.89 -10.42 -15.87
CA ASP A 185 -28.79 -11.44 -14.80
C ASP A 185 -27.33 -11.79 -14.43
N ARG A 186 -26.34 -11.25 -15.16
CA ARG A 186 -24.93 -11.52 -14.88
C ARG A 186 -24.40 -10.55 -13.83
N VAL A 187 -23.90 -11.13 -12.75
CA VAL A 187 -23.15 -10.40 -11.73
C VAL A 187 -21.74 -10.97 -11.64
N VAL A 188 -20.73 -10.10 -11.68
CA VAL A 188 -19.34 -10.48 -11.38
C VAL A 188 -18.82 -9.55 -10.31
N ASP A 189 -18.50 -10.11 -9.16
CA ASP A 189 -18.13 -9.32 -7.99
C ASP A 189 -16.72 -8.74 -8.10
N ASP A 190 -16.58 -7.51 -7.59
CA ASP A 190 -15.31 -6.84 -7.34
C ASP A 190 -14.37 -6.81 -8.57
N VAL A 191 -14.93 -6.57 -9.76
CA VAL A 191 -14.18 -6.50 -11.04
C VAL A 191 -13.16 -5.36 -11.08
N GLY A 192 -13.37 -4.31 -10.29
CA GLY A 192 -12.45 -3.19 -10.17
C GLY A 192 -12.57 -2.47 -8.85
N TRP A 193 -11.65 -1.54 -8.62
CA TRP A 193 -11.59 -0.71 -7.42
C TRP A 193 -11.22 0.73 -7.77
N CYS A 194 -11.52 1.64 -6.87
CA CYS A 194 -11.01 3.01 -6.90
C CYS A 194 -10.66 3.50 -5.50
N TYR A 195 -9.89 4.59 -5.43
CA TYR A 195 -9.59 5.31 -4.19
C TYR A 195 -10.37 6.63 -4.20
N PRO A 196 -11.51 6.75 -3.48
CA PRO A 196 -12.32 7.96 -3.50
C PRO A 196 -11.68 9.13 -2.74
N ASP A 197 -10.85 8.83 -1.74
CA ASP A 197 -10.16 9.86 -0.95
C ASP A 197 -8.72 9.44 -0.63
N PRO A 198 -7.84 9.42 -1.64
CA PRO A 198 -6.44 9.07 -1.45
C PRO A 198 -5.67 10.20 -0.76
N PRO A 199 -4.53 9.89 -0.10
CA PRO A 199 -3.63 10.90 0.44
C PRO A 199 -2.99 11.75 -0.69
N PRO A 200 -2.39 12.91 -0.35
CA PRO A 200 -1.84 13.86 -1.32
C PRO A 200 -0.97 13.25 -2.43
N GLU A 201 -0.15 12.27 -2.09
CA GLU A 201 0.79 11.60 -3.00
C GLU A 201 0.09 10.80 -4.11
N SER A 202 -1.17 10.40 -3.87
CA SER A 202 -1.98 9.57 -4.77
C SER A 202 -3.23 10.31 -5.30
N LEU A 203 -3.33 11.63 -5.07
CA LEU A 203 -4.44 12.46 -5.58
C LEU A 203 -4.69 12.37 -7.09
N PRO A 204 -3.67 12.23 -7.97
CA PRO A 204 -3.92 12.15 -9.41
C PRO A 204 -4.80 10.97 -9.85
N ILE A 205 -5.00 9.96 -9.02
CA ILE A 205 -5.90 8.82 -9.28
C ILE A 205 -7.17 8.85 -8.41
N LYS A 206 -7.49 9.98 -7.78
CA LYS A 206 -8.71 10.13 -6.97
C LYS A 206 -9.95 9.79 -7.81
N GLY A 207 -10.69 8.78 -7.37
CA GLY A 207 -11.89 8.27 -8.05
C GLY A 207 -11.63 7.47 -9.32
N PHE A 208 -10.39 7.35 -9.80
CA PHE A 208 -10.08 6.58 -11.01
C PHE A 208 -10.16 5.08 -10.72
N LEU A 209 -10.58 4.31 -11.72
CA LEU A 209 -10.74 2.86 -11.59
C LEU A 209 -9.50 2.11 -12.09
N SER A 210 -9.17 1.02 -11.41
CA SER A 210 -8.32 -0.05 -11.94
C SER A 210 -9.04 -1.39 -11.76
N PHE A 211 -8.56 -2.44 -12.44
CA PHE A 211 -9.32 -3.67 -12.63
C PHE A 211 -8.52 -4.91 -12.22
N ASP A 212 -9.24 -5.91 -11.69
CA ASP A 212 -8.67 -7.17 -11.26
C ASP A 212 -8.61 -8.16 -12.44
N GLU A 213 -7.40 -8.41 -12.94
CA GLU A 213 -7.13 -9.34 -14.05
C GLU A 213 -7.57 -10.78 -13.78
N THR A 214 -7.80 -11.16 -12.51
CA THR A 214 -8.32 -12.49 -12.16
C THR A 214 -9.84 -12.58 -12.32
N ARG A 215 -10.53 -11.44 -12.44
CA ARG A 215 -11.99 -11.33 -12.55
C ARG A 215 -12.47 -10.91 -13.94
N VAL A 216 -11.58 -10.36 -14.77
CA VAL A 216 -11.93 -9.77 -16.07
C VAL A 216 -10.96 -10.21 -17.17
N GLU A 217 -11.39 -10.13 -18.42
CA GLU A 217 -10.49 -10.17 -19.57
C GLU A 217 -9.80 -8.81 -19.69
N LEU A 218 -8.54 -8.73 -19.27
CA LEU A 218 -7.76 -7.49 -19.18
C LEU A 218 -6.63 -7.45 -20.21
N LEU A 219 -6.58 -6.38 -21.00
CA LEU A 219 -5.41 -5.99 -21.78
C LEU A 219 -4.96 -4.62 -21.30
N ALA A 220 -3.74 -4.54 -20.78
CA ALA A 220 -3.10 -3.30 -20.39
C ALA A 220 -1.70 -3.22 -21.02
N GLU A 221 -1.43 -2.15 -21.77
CA GLU A 221 -0.12 -1.92 -22.38
C GLU A 221 0.90 -1.44 -21.35
N LEU A 222 1.37 -2.34 -20.48
CA LEU A 222 2.35 -2.02 -19.46
C LEU A 222 3.79 -2.01 -20.00
N PRO A 223 4.73 -1.26 -19.39
CA PRO A 223 6.15 -1.36 -19.71
C PRO A 223 6.65 -2.80 -19.54
N VAL A 224 7.50 -3.25 -20.46
CA VAL A 224 8.16 -4.56 -20.33
C VAL A 224 9.15 -4.47 -19.17
N SER A 225 8.95 -5.28 -18.13
CA SER A 225 9.99 -5.51 -17.13
C SER A 225 11.06 -6.38 -17.79
N ALA A 226 12.22 -5.82 -18.11
CA ALA A 226 13.36 -6.60 -18.55
C ALA A 226 13.66 -7.64 -17.47
N ARG A 227 13.40 -8.91 -17.77
CA ARG A 227 13.89 -10.01 -16.94
C ARG A 227 15.39 -10.07 -17.19
N SER A 228 16.19 -9.73 -16.18
CA SER A 228 17.63 -10.04 -16.14
C SER A 228 17.91 -10.91 -14.94
#